data_AF-A0A0T5ZYA7-F1
#
_entry.id   AF-A0A0T5ZYA7-F1
#
_cell.length_a   1.000
_cell.length_b   1.000
_cell.length_c   1.000
_cell.angle_alpha   90.00
_cell.angle_beta   90.00
_cell.angle_gamma   90.00
#
_symmetry.space_group_name_H-M   'P 1'
#
loop_
_entity.id
_entity.type
_entity.pdbx_description
1 polymer ?
#
loop_
_entity_poly.entity_id
_entity_poly.type
_entity_poly.pdbx_seq_one_letter_code
_entity_poly.pdbx_strand_id
1 'polypeptide(L)' 'MPHLKSAYKNLRKSRRKTVINLKAKNNLKKALKGPLTLKTSAAVTKAIDKAAKRGIISDNKAARLKSNLSKKIKK' A
#
# COMPACT_ATOMS: atom_id res chain seq x y z
N MET A 1 -25.40 -11.81 -9.96
CA MET A 1 -25.06 -12.44 -8.66
C MET A 1 -24.19 -13.66 -8.95
N PRO A 2 -23.40 -14.20 -8.00
CA PRO A 2 -22.67 -15.43 -8.26
C PRO A 2 -23.67 -16.57 -8.53
N HIS A 3 -23.48 -17.37 -9.57
CA HIS A 3 -24.37 -18.50 -9.86
C HIS A 3 -23.75 -19.86 -9.46
N LEU A 4 -22.45 -19.87 -9.16
CA LEU A 4 -21.70 -21.06 -8.73
C LEU A 4 -21.34 -20.99 -7.24
N LYS A 5 -21.36 -22.13 -6.53
CA LYS A 5 -20.94 -22.23 -5.12
C LYS A 5 -19.51 -21.70 -4.89
N SER A 6 -18.61 -21.97 -5.85
CA SER A 6 -17.24 -21.46 -5.86
C SER A 6 -17.18 -19.93 -5.95
N ALA A 7 -18.03 -19.33 -6.79
CA ALA A 7 -18.12 -17.88 -6.96
C ALA A 7 -18.63 -17.19 -5.69
N TYR A 8 -19.63 -17.75 -5.00
CA TYR A 8 -20.06 -17.26 -3.68
C TYR A 8 -18.93 -17.30 -2.63
N LYS A 9 -18.13 -18.38 -2.60
CA LYS A 9 -16.96 -18.49 -1.72
C LYS A 9 -15.90 -17.44 -2.06
N ASN A 10 -15.61 -17.24 -3.33
CA ASN A 10 -14.65 -16.26 -3.79
C ASN A 10 -15.08 -14.83 -3.46
N LEU A 11 -16.36 -14.50 -3.60
CA LEU A 11 -16.92 -13.21 -3.21
C LEU A 11 -16.74 -12.94 -1.70
N ARG A 12 -17.02 -13.92 -0.84
CA ARG A 12 -16.78 -13.81 0.62
C ARG A 12 -15.30 -13.58 0.94
N LYS A 13 -14.41 -14.36 0.31
CA LYS A 13 -12.95 -14.21 0.47
C LYS A 13 -12.46 -12.84 -0.02
N SER A 14 -12.96 -12.39 -1.17
CA SER A 14 -12.62 -11.10 -1.77
C SER A 14 -12.99 -9.95 -0.84
N ARG A 15 -14.24 -9.92 -0.35
CA ARG A 15 -14.69 -8.90 0.62
C ARG A 15 -13.77 -8.80 1.84
N ARG A 16 -13.39 -9.93 2.44
CA ARG A 16 -12.46 -9.94 3.58
C ARG A 16 -11.08 -9.37 3.22
N LYS A 17 -10.52 -9.78 2.07
CA LYS A 17 -9.22 -9.28 1.59
C LYS A 17 -9.28 -7.77 1.30
N THR A 18 -10.37 -7.28 0.73
CA THR A 18 -10.57 -5.86 0.41
C THR A 18 -10.48 -5.00 1.65
N VAL A 19 -11.11 -5.38 2.76
CA VAL A 19 -11.06 -4.60 4.02
C VAL A 19 -9.62 -4.50 4.55
N ILE A 20 -8.89 -5.62 4.58
CA ILE A 20 -7.49 -5.65 5.06
C ILE A 20 -6.58 -4.82 4.15
N ASN A 21 -6.74 -4.95 2.83
CA ASN A 21 -5.96 -4.20 1.85
C ASN A 21 -6.28 -2.71 1.89
N LEU A 22 -7.55 -2.34 2.12
CA LEU A 22 -7.98 -0.95 2.25
C LEU A 22 -7.31 -0.27 3.45
N LYS A 23 -7.22 -0.95 4.59
CA LYS A 23 -6.49 -0.43 5.78
C LYS A 23 -5.03 -0.12 5.44
N ALA A 24 -4.32 -1.04 4.80
CA ALA A 24 -2.93 -0.83 4.41
C ALA A 24 -2.76 0.27 3.34
N LYS A 25 -3.67 0.33 2.36
CA LYS A 25 -3.71 1.39 1.33
C LYS A 25 -3.92 2.77 1.95
N ASN A 26 -4.83 2.87 2.91
CA ASN A 26 -5.11 4.13 3.62
C ASN A 26 -3.93 4.56 4.49
N ASN A 27 -3.27 3.63 5.17
CA ASN A 27 -2.06 3.93 5.94
C ASN A 27 -0.93 4.44 5.04
N LEU A 28 -0.72 3.83 3.88
CA LEU A 28 0.24 4.33 2.89
C LEU A 28 -0.13 5.74 2.42
N LYS A 29 -1.40 5.98 2.07
CA LYS A 29 -1.85 7.32 1.64
C LYS A 29 -1.63 8.38 2.71
N LYS A 30 -1.92 8.07 3.98
CA LYS A 30 -1.67 8.97 5.11
C LYS A 30 -0.18 9.24 5.28
N ALA A 31 0.65 8.20 5.22
CA ALA A 31 2.11 8.33 5.31
C ALA A 31 2.69 9.21 4.19
N LEU A 32 2.17 9.09 2.96
CA LEU A 32 2.62 9.92 1.82
C LEU A 32 2.13 11.37 1.88
N LYS A 33 0.99 11.64 2.51
CA LYS A 33 0.44 13.00 2.66
C LYS A 33 1.04 13.76 3.84
N GLY A 34 1.60 13.06 4.82
CA GLY A 34 2.20 13.66 6.01
C GLY A 34 3.48 14.45 5.70
N PRO A 35 4.02 15.17 6.71
CA PRO A 35 5.25 15.92 6.55
C PRO A 35 6.42 14.98 6.23
N LEU A 36 7.10 15.27 5.12
CA LEU A 36 8.34 14.58 4.72
C LEU A 36 9.51 15.24 5.43
N THR A 37 9.97 14.63 6.51
CA THR A 37 11.17 15.03 7.25
C THR A 37 12.13 13.84 7.32
N LEU A 38 13.39 14.09 7.68
CA LEU A 38 14.38 13.03 7.87
C LEU A 38 13.91 11.98 8.89
N LYS A 39 13.24 12.42 9.96
CA LYS A 39 12.70 11.53 11.02
C LYS A 39 11.53 10.68 10.53
N THR A 40 10.66 11.21 9.65
CA THR A 40 9.50 10.47 9.13
C THR A 40 9.84 9.59 7.93
N SER A 41 10.95 9.85 7.25
CA SER A 41 11.39 9.15 6.04
C SER A 41 11.44 7.62 6.21
N ALA A 42 12.02 7.13 7.30
CA ALA A 42 12.15 5.69 7.59
C ALA A 42 10.79 5.01 7.81
N ALA A 43 9.83 5.72 8.41
CA ALA A 43 8.48 5.19 8.62
C ALA A 43 7.73 5.10 7.27
N VAL A 44 7.91 6.09 6.39
CA VAL A 44 7.27 6.13 5.07
C VAL A 44 7.85 5.06 4.15
N THR A 45 9.17 4.88 4.11
CA THR A 45 9.81 3.80 3.32
C THR A 45 9.35 2.42 3.76
N LYS A 46 9.30 2.18 5.08
CA LYS A 46 8.76 0.94 5.66
C LYS A 46 7.30 0.70 5.28
N ALA A 47 6.48 1.76 5.22
CA ALA A 47 5.09 1.66 4.79
C ALA A 47 4.96 1.30 3.29
N ILE A 48 5.83 1.87 2.45
CA ILE A 48 5.92 1.54 1.02
C ILE A 48 6.30 0.08 0.81
N ASP A 49 7.34 -0.41 1.49
CA ASP A 49 7.81 -1.78 1.35
C ASP A 49 6.78 -2.81 1.84
N LYS A 50 6.08 -2.51 2.94
CA LYS A 50 4.95 -3.35 3.42
C LYS A 50 3.80 -3.40 2.42
N ALA A 51 3.52 -2.32 1.71
CA ALA A 51 2.47 -2.30 0.69
C ALA A 51 2.86 -3.08 -0.56
N ALA A 52 4.14 -3.05 -0.95
CA ALA A 52 4.70 -3.86 -2.04
C ALA A 52 4.64 -5.36 -1.70
N LYS A 53 5.13 -5.74 -0.52
CA LYS A 53 5.09 -7.14 -0.04
C LYS A 53 3.67 -7.74 0.00
N ARG A 54 2.66 -6.90 0.23
CA ARG A 54 1.24 -7.31 0.24
C ARG A 54 0.57 -7.31 -1.14
N GLY A 55 1.28 -6.92 -2.20
CA GLY A 55 0.75 -6.80 -3.56
C GLY A 55 -0.27 -5.66 -3.73
N ILE A 56 -0.27 -4.66 -2.85
CA ILE A 56 -1.19 -3.50 -2.95
C ILE A 56 -0.67 -2.49 -3.97
N ILE A 57 0.66 -2.38 -4.09
CA ILE A 57 1.36 -1.64 -5.13
C ILE A 57 2.36 -2.58 -5.81
N SER A 58 2.67 -2.34 -7.08
CA SER A 58 3.74 -3.07 -7.76
C SER A 58 5.12 -2.64 -7.24
N ASP A 59 6.11 -3.52 -7.39
CA ASP A 59 7.48 -3.25 -6.97
C ASP A 59 8.07 -2.04 -7.70
N ASN A 60 7.77 -1.89 -9.00
CA ASN A 60 8.16 -0.71 -9.78
C ASN A 60 7.57 0.59 -9.22
N LYS A 61 6.31 0.54 -8.75
CA LYS A 61 5.69 1.70 -8.11
C LYS A 61 6.33 1.99 -6.77
N ALA A 62 6.66 0.96 -5.98
CA ALA A 62 7.38 1.12 -4.73
C ALA A 62 8.77 1.74 -4.93
N ALA A 63 9.54 1.25 -5.91
CA ALA A 63 10.85 1.80 -6.28
C ALA A 63 10.75 3.28 -6.69
N ARG A 64 9.78 3.63 -7.54
CA ARG A 64 9.53 5.02 -7.95
C ARG A 64 9.20 5.93 -6.76
N LEU A 65 8.35 5.46 -5.84
CA LEU A 65 7.99 6.22 -4.64
C LEU A 65 9.20 6.44 -3.72
N LYS A 66 10.04 5.42 -3.53
CA LYS A 66 11.29 5.55 -2.75
C LYS A 66 12.26 6.54 -3.41
N SER A 67 12.47 6.46 -4.72
CA SER A 67 13.32 7.39 -5.46
C SER A 67 12.84 8.85 -5.32
N ASN A 68 11.53 9.08 -5.50
CA ASN A 68 10.95 10.42 -5.34
C ASN A 68 11.07 10.96 -3.91
N LEU A 69 10.94 10.07 -2.91
CA LEU A 69 11.10 10.45 -1.50
C LEU A 69 12.53 10.91 -1.21
N SER A 70 13.54 10.16 -1.67
CA SER A 70 14.94 10.53 -1.49
C SER A 70 15.29 11.87 -2.17
N LYS A 71 14.76 12.11 -3.38
CA LYS A 71 14.95 13.38 -4.09
C LYS A 71 14.38 14.58 -3.34
N LYS A 72 13.22 14.41 -2.69
CA LYS A 72 12.57 15.48 -1.91
C LYS A 72 13.25 15.81 -0.59
N ILE A 73 13.97 14.85 -0.01
CA ILE A 73 14.71 15.05 1.25
C ILE A 73 16.09 15.64 1.01
N LYS A 74 16.71 15.34 -0.14
CA LYS A 74 18.03 15.86 -0.50
C LYS A 74 17.99 17.31 -1.01
N LYS A 75 16.85 17.75 -1.55
CA LYS A 75 16.62 19.13 -1.97
C LYS A 75 16.25 19.98 -0.76
#